data_AF-A0A1A9NB94-F1
#
_entry.id   AF-A0A1A9NB94-F1
#
_cell.length_a   1.000
_cell.length_b   1.000
_cell.length_c   1.000
_cell.angle_alpha   90.00
_cell.angle_beta   90.00
_cell.angle_gamma   90.00
#
_symmetry.space_group_name_H-M   'P 1'
#
loop_
_entity.id
_entity.type
_entity.pdbx_description
1 polymer ?
#
loop_
_entity_poly.entity_id
_entity_poly.type
_entity_poly.pdbx_seq_one_letter_code
_entity_poly.pdbx_strand_id
1 'polypeptide(L)'
;MGSNSLIWAAVPHNSDGVVFQVRVERGLQRFHVSRRVLEDAFDLEPKAKDARQLEHFYLYLDRILARAATKRATASSDTVALQTSDFISASKERSRSGEQMAAGSAP
;
A
#
# COMPACT_ATOMS: atom_id res chain seq x y z
N MET A 1 -14.35 3.33 6.50
CA MET A 1 -13.00 3.32 7.10
C MET A 1 -12.65 1.86 7.36
N GLY A 2 -11.75 1.31 6.54
CA GLY A 2 -11.63 -0.13 6.32
C GLY A 2 -10.95 -0.88 7.45
N SER A 3 -11.41 -2.11 7.67
CA SER A 3 -11.05 -3.11 8.69
C SER A 3 -9.59 -3.62 8.69
N ASN A 4 -8.66 -2.91 8.05
CA ASN A 4 -7.30 -3.41 7.83
C ASN A 4 -6.37 -2.92 8.92
N SER A 5 -6.46 -3.60 10.07
CA SER A 5 -5.63 -3.34 11.23
C SER A 5 -4.24 -3.96 11.04
N LEU A 6 -3.20 -3.16 11.21
CA LEU A 6 -1.82 -3.64 11.35
C LEU A 6 -1.73 -4.51 12.61
N ILE A 7 -1.18 -5.71 12.47
CA ILE A 7 -0.96 -6.65 13.59
C ILE A 7 0.46 -6.50 14.14
N TRP A 8 1.46 -6.49 13.26
CA TRP A 8 2.86 -6.25 13.63
C TRP A 8 3.64 -5.76 12.40
N ALA A 9 4.77 -5.10 12.66
CA ALA A 9 5.76 -4.72 11.66
C ALA A 9 7.17 -4.88 12.24
N ALA A 10 8.12 -5.31 11.41
CA ALA A 10 9.52 -5.50 11.79
C ALA A 10 10.45 -5.34 10.60
N VAL A 11 11.71 -5.00 10.88
CA VAL A 11 12.80 -4.99 9.89
C VAL A 11 13.49 -6.37 9.93
N PRO A 12 13.61 -7.08 8.80
CA PRO A 12 14.30 -8.37 8.76
C PRO A 12 15.81 -8.19 8.96
N HIS A 13 16.51 -9.27 9.33
CA HIS A 13 17.94 -9.24 9.68
C HIS A 13 18.89 -8.71 8.59
N ASN A 14 18.48 -8.77 7.32
CA ASN A 14 19.25 -8.23 6.21
C ASN A 14 18.99 -6.72 5.98
N SER A 15 18.19 -6.10 6.85
CA SER A 15 17.80 -4.69 6.80
C SER A 15 17.14 -4.28 5.48
N ASP A 16 16.53 -5.22 4.75
CA ASP A 16 15.97 -4.96 3.42
C ASP A 16 14.52 -4.47 3.46
N GLY A 17 14.24 -3.44 4.26
CA GLY A 17 12.91 -2.83 4.36
C GLY A 17 12.10 -3.32 5.55
N VAL A 18 10.78 -3.29 5.43
CA VAL A 18 9.85 -3.63 6.51
C VAL A 18 8.92 -4.75 6.06
N VAL A 19 8.88 -5.82 6.85
CA VAL A 19 7.87 -6.88 6.75
C VAL A 19 6.79 -6.59 7.79
N PHE A 20 5.53 -6.71 7.39
CA PHE A 20 4.42 -6.43 8.26
C PHE A 20 3.24 -7.36 7.97
N GLN A 21 2.36 -7.50 8.95
CA GLN A 21 1.15 -8.31 8.83
C GLN A 21 -0.08 -7.47 9.07
N VAL A 22 -1.06 -7.65 8.19
CA VAL A 22 -2.33 -6.92 8.22
C VAL A 22 -3.47 -7.94 8.27
N ARG A 23 -4.53 -7.61 9.01
CA ARG A 23 -5.79 -8.34 8.92
C ARG A 23 -6.49 -7.96 7.62
N VAL A 24 -6.78 -8.96 6.79
CA VAL A 24 -7.51 -8.81 5.53
C VAL A 24 -8.72 -9.76 5.51
N GLU A 25 -9.47 -9.82 4.42
CA GLU A 25 -10.54 -10.80 4.30
C GLU A 25 -9.97 -12.23 4.40
N ARG A 26 -10.66 -13.07 5.16
CA ARG A 26 -10.32 -14.49 5.35
C ARG A 26 -8.96 -14.75 6.01
N GLY A 27 -8.36 -13.77 6.72
CA GLY A 27 -7.24 -14.06 7.63
C GLY A 27 -6.21 -12.94 7.77
N LEU A 28 -4.96 -13.36 7.97
CA LEU A 28 -3.81 -12.46 8.13
C LEU A 28 -2.90 -12.58 6.90
N GLN A 29 -2.57 -11.44 6.29
CA GLN A 29 -1.71 -11.38 5.12
C GLN A 29 -0.39 -10.70 5.48
N ARG A 30 0.73 -11.31 5.08
CA ARG A 30 2.06 -10.71 5.21
C ARG A 30 2.41 -9.90 3.98
N PHE A 31 2.97 -8.74 4.20
CA PHE A 31 3.45 -7.85 3.15
C PHE A 31 4.90 -7.47 3.42
N HIS A 32 5.58 -7.05 2.37
CA HIS A 32 6.95 -6.54 2.42
C HIS A 32 7.03 -5.25 1.62
N VAL A 33 7.56 -4.21 2.24
CA VAL A 33 7.99 -2.98 1.55
C VAL A 33 9.51 -2.99 1.62
N SER A 34 10.19 -3.16 0.49
CA SER A 34 11.64 -3.20 0.46
C SER A 34 12.25 -1.84 0.79
N ARG A 35 13.52 -1.81 1.18
CA ARG A 35 14.23 -0.55 1.44
C ARG A 35 14.18 0.37 0.23
N ARG A 36 14.36 -0.17 -0.98
CA ARG A 36 14.27 0.61 -2.22
C ARG A 36 12.92 1.29 -2.38
N VAL A 37 11.82 0.63 -2.01
CA VAL A 37 10.50 1.26 -2.08
C VAL A 37 10.35 2.37 -1.04
N LEU A 38 10.92 2.21 0.16
CA LEU A 38 10.98 3.29 1.15
C LEU A 38 11.80 4.49 0.64
N GLU A 39 12.94 4.22 0.01
CA GLU A 39 13.80 5.25 -0.60
C GLU A 39 13.07 5.97 -1.75
N ASP A 40 12.51 5.22 -2.71
CA ASP A 40 11.97 5.77 -3.96
C ASP A 40 10.56 6.39 -3.82
N ALA A 41 9.69 5.82 -2.97
CA ALA A 41 8.28 6.23 -2.89
C ALA A 41 7.94 7.06 -1.64
N PHE A 42 8.83 7.07 -0.65
CA PHE A 42 8.63 7.69 0.66
C PHE A 42 9.82 8.54 1.11
N ASP A 43 10.77 8.80 0.20
CA ASP A 43 11.91 9.71 0.38
C ASP A 43 12.81 9.34 1.57
N LEU A 44 12.89 8.05 1.92
CA LEU A 44 13.82 7.56 2.94
C LEU A 44 15.27 7.79 2.49
N GLU A 45 16.14 8.21 3.40
CA GLU A 45 17.54 8.43 3.10
C GLU A 45 18.25 7.12 2.67
N PRO A 46 19.11 7.14 1.63
CA PRO A 46 19.84 5.96 1.21
C PRO A 46 20.65 5.33 2.35
N LYS A 47 20.59 3.99 2.47
CA LYS A 47 21.29 3.24 3.53
C LYS A 47 20.83 3.60 4.97
N ALA A 48 19.60 4.10 5.12
CA ALA A 48 19.01 4.32 6.43
C ALA A 48 19.02 3.04 7.30
N LYS A 49 19.30 3.24 8.59
CA LYS A 49 19.30 2.17 9.60
C LYS A 49 17.89 1.60 9.80
N ASP A 50 17.80 0.42 10.37
CA ASP A 50 16.55 -0.30 10.63
C ASP A 50 15.51 0.56 11.37
N ALA A 51 15.94 1.28 12.42
CA ALA A 51 15.06 2.17 13.16
C ALA A 51 14.43 3.25 12.28
N ARG A 52 15.19 3.82 11.33
CA ARG A 52 14.69 4.85 10.40
C ARG A 52 13.75 4.27 9.36
N GLN A 53 14.01 3.06 8.88
CA GLN A 53 13.09 2.34 7.99
C GLN A 53 11.74 2.09 8.67
N LEU A 54 11.78 1.65 9.93
CA LEU A 54 10.57 1.39 10.71
C LEU A 54 9.82 2.68 11.05
N GLU A 55 10.54 3.75 11.40
CA GLU A 55 9.95 5.08 11.62
C GLU A 55 9.23 5.59 10.37
N HIS A 56 9.87 5.51 9.19
CA HIS A 56 9.23 5.92 7.93
C HIS A 56 8.01 5.06 7.60
N PHE A 57 8.06 3.75 7.86
CA PHE A 57 6.91 2.89 7.70
C PHE A 57 5.71 3.37 8.54
N TYR A 58 5.95 3.73 9.81
CA TYR A 58 4.89 4.25 10.67
C TYR A 58 4.43 5.66 10.29
N LEU A 59 5.33 6.52 9.81
CA LEU A 59 4.99 7.85 9.31
C LEU A 59 4.00 7.80 8.14
N TYR A 60 4.13 6.80 7.26
CA TYR A 60 3.28 6.62 6.09
C TYR A 60 2.30 5.43 6.19
N LEU A 61 1.99 5.01 7.42
CA LEU A 61 1.26 3.78 7.69
C LEU A 61 -0.06 3.69 6.92
N ASP A 62 -0.89 4.73 6.98
CA ASP A 62 -2.22 4.72 6.35
C ASP A 62 -2.14 4.53 4.83
N ARG A 63 -1.17 5.19 4.17
CA ARG A 63 -0.93 5.06 2.72
C ARG A 63 -0.47 3.64 2.36
N ILE A 64 0.40 3.06 3.19
CA ILE A 64 0.89 1.68 3.01
C ILE A 64 -0.25 0.67 3.21
N LEU A 65 -1.03 0.79 4.28
CA LEU A 65 -2.15 -0.11 4.57
C LEU A 65 -3.25 -0.03 3.51
N ALA A 66 -3.61 1.18 3.06
CA ALA A 66 -4.58 1.38 1.99
C ALA A 66 -4.12 0.68 0.70
N ARG A 67 -2.82 0.74 0.39
CA ARG A 67 -2.29 0.09 -0.81
C ARG A 67 -2.19 -1.43 -0.65
N ALA A 68 -1.77 -1.93 0.51
CA ALA A 68 -1.73 -3.35 0.83
C ALA A 68 -3.12 -3.99 0.67
N ALA A 69 -4.14 -3.34 1.20
CA ALA A 69 -5.55 -3.72 1.08
C ALA A 69 -6.00 -3.86 -0.38
N THR A 70 -5.66 -2.88 -1.21
CA THR A 70 -6.00 -2.85 -2.63
C THR A 70 -5.25 -3.94 -3.40
N LYS A 71 -3.99 -4.18 -3.05
CA LYS A 71 -3.15 -5.15 -3.74
C LYS A 71 -3.56 -6.59 -3.45
N ARG A 72 -3.94 -6.88 -2.21
CA ARG A 72 -4.43 -8.20 -1.82
C ARG A 72 -5.46 -8.10 -0.70
N ALA A 73 -6.72 -8.26 -1.08
CA ALA A 73 -7.86 -8.24 -0.15
C ALA A 73 -8.08 -9.57 0.58
N THR A 74 -7.60 -10.69 0.03
CA THR A 74 -7.79 -12.04 0.61
C THR A 74 -6.46 -12.63 1.06
N ALA A 75 -6.44 -13.22 2.25
CA ALA A 75 -5.23 -13.80 2.83
C ALA A 75 -4.67 -14.99 2.03
N SER A 76 -3.35 -15.16 2.11
CA SER A 76 -2.58 -16.25 1.52
C SER A 76 -1.34 -16.54 2.37
N SER A 77 -0.68 -17.67 2.13
CA SER A 77 0.57 -18.04 2.80
C SER A 77 1.76 -17.19 2.38
N ASP A 78 1.71 -16.60 1.18
CA ASP A 78 2.83 -15.90 0.57
C ASP A 78 3.07 -14.53 1.22
N THR A 79 4.31 -14.07 1.21
CA THR A 79 4.61 -12.67 1.51
C THR A 79 4.47 -11.84 0.24
N VAL A 80 3.60 -10.84 0.26
CA VAL A 80 3.33 -9.99 -0.91
C VAL A 80 4.22 -8.75 -0.87
N ALA A 81 5.07 -8.60 -1.89
CA ALA A 81 5.89 -7.41 -2.04
C ALA A 81 5.06 -6.22 -2.56
N LEU A 82 5.10 -5.08 -1.87
CA LEU A 82 4.65 -3.79 -2.39
C LEU A 82 5.80 -3.18 -3.20
N GLN A 83 5.50 -2.67 -4.40
CA GLN A 83 6.45 -2.13 -5.36
C GLN A 83 6.33 -0.61 -5.42
N THR A 84 7.33 0.10 -5.91
CA THR A 84 7.27 1.57 -6.05
C THR A 84 6.07 2.01 -6.89
N SER A 85 5.75 1.28 -7.96
CA SER A 85 4.57 1.53 -8.82
C SER A 85 3.23 1.39 -8.10
N ASP A 86 3.19 0.74 -6.93
CA ASP A 86 2.00 0.69 -6.10
C ASP A 86 1.68 2.02 -5.43
N PHE A 87 2.67 2.89 -5.29
CA PHE A 87 2.58 4.17 -4.58
C PHE A 87 2.63 5.38 -5.50
N ILE A 88 3.15 5.22 -6.71
CA ILE A 88 3.09 6.23 -7.75
C ILE A 88 1.66 6.25 -8.28
N SER A 89 0.87 7.24 -7.87
CA SER A 89 -0.48 7.45 -8.40
C SER A 89 -0.41 7.60 -9.92
N ALA A 90 -0.99 6.66 -10.65
CA ALA A 90 -1.47 6.96 -11.99
C ALA A 90 -2.56 8.03 -11.82
N SER A 91 -2.26 9.25 -12.21
CA SER A 91 -3.21 10.36 -12.29
C SER A 91 -4.28 10.03 -13.34
N LYS A 92 -5.20 9.11 -13.07
CA LYS A 92 -6.41 8.84 -13.86
C LYS A 92 -7.25 7.74 -13.21
N GLU A 93 -8.18 8.14 -12.34
CA GLU A 93 -9.55 7.60 -12.35
C GLU A 93 -10.47 8.51 -11.52
N ARG A 94 -10.45 9.82 -11.80
CA ARG A 94 -11.57 10.72 -11.47
C ARG A 94 -12.37 11.00 -12.74
N SER A 95 -12.80 9.94 -13.39
CA SER A 95 -13.79 10.00 -14.47
C SER A 95 -14.79 8.88 -14.26
N ARG A 96 -15.42 8.85 -13.08
CA ARG A 96 -16.70 8.17 -12.92
C ARG A 96 -17.80 9.20 -13.07
N SER A 97 -18.62 8.94 -14.09
CA SER A 97 -20.07 9.12 -14.09
C SER A 97 -20.62 10.49 -14.51
N GLY A 98 -21.21 10.49 -15.71
CA GLY A 98 -22.61 10.91 -15.85
C GLY A 98 -22.88 12.16 -16.68
N GLU A 99 -22.56 12.17 -17.98
CA GLU A 99 -23.36 12.97 -18.91
C GLU A 99 -24.39 12.03 -19.54
N GLN A 100 -25.60 12.02 -18.95
CA GLN A 100 -26.74 11.27 -19.44
C GLN A 100 -27.18 11.78 -20.81
N MET A 101 -27.61 10.83 -21.64
CA MET A 101 -28.30 11.03 -22.91
C MET A 101 -29.41 12.08 -22.80
N ALA A 102 -29.27 13.20 -23.51
CA ALA A 102 -30.42 13.98 -23.96
C ALA A 102 -30.97 13.30 -25.23
N ALA A 103 -31.86 12.34 -25.03
CA ALA A 103 -32.76 11.87 -26.08
C ALA A 103 -33.72 13.02 -26.44
N GLY A 104 -33.88 13.25 -27.73
CA GLY A 104 -34.62 14.39 -28.26
C GLY A 104 -36.12 14.38 -27.93
N SER A 105 -36.73 15.55 -28.11
CA SER A 105 -38.11 15.66 -28.56
C SER A 105 -38.36 17.08 -29.06
N ALA A 106 -38.64 17.21 -30.36
CA ALA A 106 -39.38 18.33 -30.93
C ALA A 106 -40.87 18.21 -30.55
N PRO A 107 -41.62 19.32 -30.57
CA PRO A 107 -42.39 19.62 -31.77
C PRO A 107 -42.14 21.02 -32.36
#